data_AF-A0A917CGZ1-F1
#
_entry.id   AF-A0A917CGZ1-F1
#
_cell.length_a   1.000
_cell.length_b   1.000
_cell.length_c   1.000
_cell.angle_alpha   90.00
_cell.angle_beta   90.00
_cell.angle_gamma   90.00
#
_symmetry.space_group_name_H-M   'P 1'
#
loop_
_entity.id
_entity.type
_entity.pdbx_description
1 polymer ?
#
loop_
_entity_poly.entity_id
_entity_poly.type
_entity_poly.pdbx_seq_one_letter_code
_entity_poly.pdbx_strand_id
1 'polypeptide(L)' 'MRRDMNENQLRLTGKAWEIRHTLRKLANSGQKQATLSDYLKKKTT' A
#
# COMPACT_ATOMS: atom_id res chain seq x y z
N MET A 1 -3.96 -3.33 -12.71
CA MET A 1 -3.34 -2.41 -11.72
C MET A 1 -1.81 -2.54 -11.71
N ARG A 2 -1.07 -1.42 -11.71
CA ARG A 2 0.40 -1.36 -11.51
C ARG A 2 0.70 -0.71 -10.16
N ARG A 3 1.71 -1.23 -9.47
CA ARG A 3 2.13 -0.77 -8.14
C ARG A 3 3.62 -0.51 -8.17
N ASP A 4 3.99 0.74 -7.96
CA ASP A 4 5.38 1.18 -7.82
C ASP A 4 5.57 1.68 -6.39
N MET A 5 6.69 1.33 -5.77
CA MET A 5 6.92 1.64 -4.36
C MET A 5 8.38 2.03 -4.17
N ASN A 6 8.62 3.08 -3.41
CA ASN A 6 9.95 3.44 -2.91
C ASN A 6 9.88 3.63 -1.39
N GLU A 7 11.01 3.97 -0.77
CA GLU A 7 11.11 4.12 0.69
C GLU A 7 10.14 5.14 1.28
N ASN A 8 9.71 6.12 0.49
CA ASN A 8 8.91 7.26 0.93
C ASN A 8 7.48 7.28 0.39
N GLN A 9 7.19 6.56 -0.70
CA GLN A 9 5.92 6.66 -1.40
C GLN A 9 5.44 5.33 -1.97
N LEU A 10 4.12 5.12 -1.90
CA LEU A 10 3.40 4.07 -2.59
C LEU A 10 2.60 4.67 -3.73
N ARG A 11 2.89 4.27 -4.98
CA ARG A 11 2.15 4.69 -6.16
C ARG A 11 1.30 3.54 -6.70
N LEU A 12 -0.01 3.76 -6.78
CA LEU A 12 -0.97 2.81 -7.35
C LEU A 12 -1.56 3.42 -8.62
N THR A 13 -1.45 2.72 -9.75
CA THR A 13 -2.03 3.16 -11.03
C THR A 13 -2.93 2.07 -11.60
N GLY A 14 -4.10 2.44 -12.12
CA GLY A 14 -5.11 1.49 -12.60
C GLY A 14 -6.53 2.05 -12.49
N LYS A 15 -7.53 1.18 -12.62
CA LYS A 15 -8.94 1.58 -12.48
C LYS A 15 -9.21 1.97 -11.02
N ALA A 16 -10.04 2.99 -10.81
CA ALA A 16 -10.32 3.52 -9.47
C ALA A 16 -10.82 2.45 -8.48
N TRP A 17 -11.59 1.47 -8.96
CA TRP A 17 -12.07 0.38 -8.13
C TRP A 17 -10.95 -0.56 -7.66
N GLU A 18 -9.94 -0.83 -8.50
CA GLU A 18 -8.78 -1.66 -8.17
C GLU A 18 -7.95 -0.99 -7.06
N ILE A 19 -7.77 0.33 -7.17
CA ILE A 19 -7.04 1.15 -6.19
C ILE A 19 -7.77 1.10 -4.84
N ARG A 20 -9.08 1.38 -4.81
CA ARG A 20 -9.89 1.30 -3.58
C ARG A 20 -9.86 -0.09 -2.95
N HIS A 21 -9.96 -1.13 -3.77
CA HIS A 21 -9.90 -2.51 -3.29
C HIS A 21 -8.54 -2.82 -2.66
N THR A 22 -7.45 -2.38 -3.29
CA THR A 22 -6.09 -2.59 -2.79
C THR A 22 -5.83 -1.84 -1.49
N LEU A 23 -6.25 -0.57 -1.40
CA LEU A 23 -6.13 0.22 -0.17
C LEU A 23 -6.89 -0.43 1.00
N ARG A 24 -8.10 -0.95 0.77
CA ARG A 24 -8.85 -1.70 1.79
C ARG A 24 -8.14 -2.97 2.23
N LYS A 25 -7.57 -3.72 1.30
CA LYS A 25 -6.77 -4.91 1.61
C LYS A 25 -5.55 -4.56 2.44
N LEU A 26 -4.86 -3.46 2.12
CA LEU A 26 -3.70 -2.98 2.87
C LEU A 26 -4.08 -2.60 4.30
N ALA A 27 -5.14 -1.81 4.47
CA ALA A 27 -5.65 -1.43 5.79
C ALA A 27 -6.02 -2.65 6.66
N ASN A 28 -6.64 -3.67 6.06
CA ASN A 28 -7.04 -4.88 6.78
C ASN A 28 -5.88 -5.86 7.05
N SER A 29 -4.80 -5.79 6.27
CA SER A 29 -3.63 -6.68 6.42
C SER A 29 -2.63 -6.21 7.47
N GLY A 30 -2.75 -4.96 7.93
CA GLY A 30 -1.91 -4.41 9.00
C GLY A 30 -2.41 -4.79 10.39
N GLN A 31 -1.52 -4.73 11.39
CA GLN A 31 -1.98 -4.63 12.78
C GLN A 31 -2.83 -3.35 12.94
N LYS A 32 -3.79 -3.35 13.87
CA LYS A 32 -4.56 -2.14 14.20
C LYS A 32 -3.56 -1.01 14.48
N GLN A 33 -3.50 0.01 13.60
CA GLN A 33 -2.57 1.17 13.59
C GLN A 33 -1.29 1.06 12.74
N ALA A 34 -1.17 0.11 11.81
CA ALA A 34 -0.03 0.07 10.88
C ALA A 34 0.08 1.36 10.04
N THR A 35 1.23 2.02 10.10
CA THR A 35 1.50 3.26 9.34
C THR A 35 1.96 2.94 7.91
N LEU A 36 1.83 3.90 7.00
CA LEU A 36 2.37 3.76 5.64
C LEU A 36 3.89 3.57 5.68
N SER A 37 4.61 4.29 6.55
CA SER A 37 6.05 4.15 6.71
C SER A 37 6.48 2.73 7.11
N ASP A 38 5.74 2.08 8.00
CA ASP A 38 6.04 0.70 8.42
C ASP A 38 5.79 -0.28 7.28
N TYR A 39 4.73 -0.05 6.50
CA TYR A 39 4.43 -0.84 5.31
C TYR A 39 5.53 -0.73 4.25
N LEU A 40 6.03 0.48 4.00
CA LEU A 40 7.09 0.73 3.02
C LEU A 40 8.39 0.05 3.45
N LYS A 41 8.83 0.24 4.70
CA LYS A 41 10.04 -0.38 5.27
C LYS A 41 10.02 -1.91 5.17
N LYS A 42 8.90 -2.55 5.50
CA LYS A 42 8.75 -4.02 5.48
C LYS A 42 8.90 -4.64 4.08
N LYS A 43 8.73 -3.85 3.03
CA LYS A 43 8.70 -4.32 1.65
C LYS A 43 9.94 -3.95 0.84
N THR A 44 10.77 -3.04 1.32
CA THR A 44 12.08 -2.67 0.74
C THR A 44 13.25 -3.47 1.32
N THR A 45 13.06 -4.21 2.41
CA THR A 45 14.01 -5.19 2.96
C THR A 45 13.73 -6.59 2.42
#